data_AF-A0A968VBE0-F1
#
_entry.id   AF-A0A968VBE0-F1
#
_cell.length_a   1.000
_cell.length_b   1.000
_cell.length_c   1.000
_cell.angle_alpha   90.00
_cell.angle_beta   90.00
_cell.angle_gamma   90.00
#
_symmetry.space_group_name_H-M   'P 1'
#
loop_
_entity.id
_entity.type
_entity.pdbx_description
1 polymer ?
#
loop_
_entity_poly.entity_id
_entity_poly.type
_entity_poly.pdbx_seq_one_letter_code
_entity_poly.pdbx_strand_id
1 'polypeptide(L)' 'MAKSKNWNYEVTVAKVEEIINQIESGELELSEVFAQFTAATTHLQQCKDFLAYQQQQMNLLIATLEDSPEDYSEEEDF' A
#
# COMPACT_ATOMS: atom_id res chain seq x y z
N MET A 1 6.86 -8.34 -16.20
CA MET A 1 7.94 -7.77 -15.38
C MET A 1 7.99 -8.55 -14.08
N ALA A 2 9.15 -9.11 -13.73
CA ALA A 2 9.29 -10.03 -12.60
C ALA A 2 8.98 -9.31 -11.27
N LYS A 3 7.93 -9.77 -10.59
CA LYS A 3 7.51 -9.33 -9.25
C LYS A 3 8.75 -9.44 -8.33
N SER A 4 9.24 -8.31 -7.83
CA SER A 4 10.32 -8.20 -6.86
C SER A 4 9.97 -9.02 -5.62
N LYS A 5 10.44 -10.27 -5.57
CA LYS A 5 10.13 -11.27 -4.55
C LYS A 5 10.68 -10.93 -3.14
N ASN A 6 11.18 -9.71 -2.95
CA ASN A 6 11.93 -9.28 -1.76
C ASN A 6 11.41 -7.99 -1.10
N TRP A 7 10.34 -7.38 -1.62
CA TRP A 7 9.76 -6.19 -0.97
C TRP A 7 8.52 -6.60 -0.16
N ASN A 8 8.44 -6.12 1.08
CA ASN A 8 7.34 -6.39 2.02
C ASN A 8 6.82 -5.07 2.58
N TYR A 9 5.48 -4.94 2.62
CA TYR A 9 4.81 -3.71 3.02
C TYR A 9 5.06 -3.39 4.50
N GLU A 10 4.87 -4.37 5.38
CA GLU A 10 4.97 -4.20 6.84
C GLU A 10 6.39 -3.82 7.26
N VAL A 11 7.41 -4.46 6.67
CA VAL A 11 8.83 -4.12 6.87
C VAL A 11 9.13 -2.70 6.37
N THR A 12 8.50 -2.27 5.28
CA THR A 12 8.72 -0.92 4.73
C THR A 12 8.04 0.14 5.59
N VAL A 13 6.85 -0.15 6.13
CA VAL A 13 6.18 0.70 7.11
C VAL A 13 7.03 0.86 8.38
N ALA A 14 7.56 -0.24 8.93
CA ALA A 14 8.43 -0.18 10.11
C ALA A 14 9.67 0.70 9.88
N LYS A 15 10.26 0.67 8.67
CA LYS A 15 11.36 1.57 8.30
C LYS A 15 10.94 3.03 8.25
N VAL A 16 9.74 3.33 7.75
CA VAL A 16 9.22 4.71 7.75
C VAL A 16 9.02 5.21 9.18
N GLU A 17 8.46 4.38 10.06
CA GLU A 17 8.29 4.71 11.49
C GLU A 17 9.63 4.96 12.18
N GLU A 18 10.65 4.13 11.91
CA GLU A 18 12.01 4.34 12.42
C GLU A 18 12.60 5.67 11.96
N ILE A 19 12.45 6.00 10.66
CA ILE A 19 12.89 7.28 10.11
C ILE A 19 12.19 8.46 10.79
N ILE A 20 10.87 8.38 10.98
CA ILE A 20 10.09 9.42 11.66
C ILE A 20 10.61 9.62 13.08
N ASN A 21 10.81 8.54 13.85
CA ASN A 21 11.34 8.62 15.20
C ASN A 21 12.73 9.29 15.24
N GLN A 22 13.61 8.99 14.27
CA GLN A 22 14.91 9.63 14.16
C GLN A 22 14.80 11.13 13.86
N ILE A 23 13.90 11.54 12.95
CA ILE A 23 13.67 12.96 12.65
C ILE A 23 13.10 13.69 13.87
N GLU A 24 12.12 13.09 14.54
CA GLU A 24 11.44 13.67 15.71
C GLU A 24 12.32 13.74 16.95
N SER A 25 13.39 12.94 17.03
CA SER A 25 14.38 13.02 18.11
C SER A 25 15.06 14.40 18.18
N GLY A 26 15.18 15.10 17.06
CA GLY A 26 15.92 16.35 16.96
C GLY A 26 17.43 16.21 17.06
N GLU A 27 17.98 14.99 17.02
CA GLU A 27 19.41 14.71 17.15
C GLU A 27 20.16 14.76 15.81
N LEU A 28 19.43 14.80 14.69
CA LEU A 28 19.99 14.82 13.35
C LEU A 28 20.37 16.23 12.90
N GLU A 29 21.50 16.34 12.19
CA GLU A 29 21.84 17.54 11.46
C GLU A 29 20.85 17.78 10.31
N LEU A 30 20.70 19.04 9.89
CA LEU A 30 19.72 19.38 8.85
C LEU A 30 19.92 18.59 7.55
N SER A 31 21.17 18.35 7.14
CA SER A 31 21.49 17.53 5.97
C SER A 31 21.05 16.07 6.13
N GLU A 32 21.15 15.52 7.33
CA GLU A 32 20.72 14.16 7.66
C GLU A 32 19.19 14.08 7.69
N VAL A 33 18.50 15.09 8.23
CA VAL A 33 17.04 15.20 8.16
C VAL A 33 16.55 15.15 6.71
N PHE A 34 17.18 15.90 5.80
CA PHE A 34 16.82 15.86 4.38
C PHE A 34 17.04 14.48 3.75
N ALA A 35 18.15 13.81 4.07
CA ALA A 35 18.43 12.47 3.57
C ALA A 35 17.39 11.45 4.05
N GLN A 36 17.10 11.47 5.36
CA GLN A 36 16.09 10.61 5.98
C GLN A 36 14.69 10.88 5.42
N PHE A 37 14.30 12.14 5.27
CA PHE A 37 13.02 12.51 4.68
C PHE A 37 12.89 12.04 3.22
N THR A 38 13.96 12.13 2.44
CA THR A 38 14.00 11.62 1.05
C THR A 38 13.83 10.10 1.01
N ALA A 39 14.45 9.37 1.95
CA ALA A 39 14.28 7.93 2.08
C ALA A 39 12.83 7.57 2.48
N ALA A 40 12.26 8.26 3.48
CA ALA A 40 10.87 8.05 3.91
C ALA A 40 9.87 8.29 2.77
N THR A 41 10.00 9.38 2.01
CA THR A 41 9.11 9.66 0.86
C THR A 41 9.19 8.58 -0.22
N THR A 42 10.39 8.04 -0.47
CA THR A 42 10.58 6.90 -1.39
C THR A 42 9.86 5.65 -0.88
N HIS A 43 9.97 5.33 0.41
CA HIS A 43 9.28 4.20 1.02
C HIS A 43 7.75 4.39 1.02
N LEU A 44 7.26 5.58 1.35
CA LEU A 44 5.84 5.91 1.30
C LEU A 44 5.26 5.77 -0.10
N GLN A 45 6.01 6.14 -1.14
CA GLN A 45 5.61 5.93 -2.52
C GLN A 45 5.46 4.43 -2.85
N GLN A 46 6.41 3.60 -2.42
CA GLN A 46 6.31 2.14 -2.56
C GLN A 46 5.08 1.56 -1.84
N CYS A 47 4.83 2.00 -0.61
CA CYS A 47 3.65 1.63 0.17
C CYS A 47 2.35 2.02 -0.54
N LYS A 48 2.26 3.24 -1.05
CA LYS A 48 1.10 3.73 -1.80
C LYS A 48 0.83 2.88 -3.04
N ASP A 49 1.85 2.61 -3.84
CA ASP A 49 1.72 1.84 -5.09
C ASP A 49 1.25 0.40 -4.80
N PHE A 50 1.76 -0.20 -3.74
CA PHE A 50 1.32 -1.51 -3.29
C PHE A 50 -0.15 -1.51 -2.83
N LEU A 51 -0.55 -0.55 -2.00
CA LEU A 51 -1.93 -0.45 -1.52
C LEU A 51 -2.92 -0.22 -2.67
N ALA A 52 -2.57 0.65 -3.63
CA ALA A 52 -3.37 0.88 -4.83
C ALA A 52 -3.55 -0.41 -5.63
N TYR A 53 -2.47 -1.18 -5.83
CA TYR A 53 -2.54 -2.47 -6.50
C TYR A 53 -3.46 -3.45 -5.76
N GLN A 54 -3.30 -3.60 -4.43
CA GLN A 54 -4.14 -4.50 -3.64
C GLN A 54 -5.61 -4.09 -3.63
N GLN A 55 -5.90 -2.79 -3.57
CA GLN A 55 -7.26 -2.26 -3.67
C GLN A 55 -7.91 -2.62 -5.01
N GLN A 56 -7.18 -2.44 -6.11
CA GLN A 56 -7.67 -2.84 -7.44
C GLN A 56 -7.98 -4.34 -7.50
N GLN A 57 -7.11 -5.19 -6.94
CA GLN A 57 -7.33 -6.63 -6.92
C GLN A 57 -8.57 -7.01 -6.08
N MET A 58 -8.79 -6.34 -4.95
CA MET A 58 -9.98 -6.54 -4.13
C MET A 58 -11.26 -6.15 -4.86
N ASN A 59 -11.27 -5.01 -5.55
CA ASN A 59 -12.43 -4.58 -6.34
C ASN A 59 -12.79 -5.58 -7.44
N LEU A 60 -11.81 -6.19 -8.10
CA LEU A 60 -12.04 -7.23 -9.11
C LEU A 60 -12.67 -8.49 -8.50
N LEU A 61 -12.23 -8.90 -7.31
CA LEU A 61 -12.79 -10.04 -6.61
C LEU A 61 -14.25 -9.80 -6.20
N ILE A 62 -14.55 -8.59 -5.70
CA ILE A 62 -15.92 -8.20 -5.36
C ILE A 62 -16.82 -8.24 -6.59
N ALA A 63 -16.40 -7.61 -7.70
CA ALA A 63 -17.16 -7.64 -8.94
C ALA A 63 -17.42 -9.07 -9.45
N THR A 64 -16.45 -9.98 -9.27
CA THR A 64 -16.62 -11.40 -9.64
C THR A 64 -17.63 -12.13 -8.76
N LEU A 65 -17.75 -11.75 -7.48
CA LEU A 65 -18.74 -12.32 -6.56
C LEU A 65 -20.14 -11.78 -6.87
N GLU A 66 -20.27 -10.50 -7.21
CA GLU A 66 -21.53 -9.84 -7.60
C GLU A 66 -22.06 -10.34 -8.95
N ASP A 67 -21.19 -10.68 -9.90
CA ASP A 67 -21.56 -11.29 -11.19
C ASP A 67 -21.83 -12.81 -11.09
N SER A 68 -21.82 -13.40 -9.88
CA SER A 68 -22.09 -14.83 -9.70
C SER A 68 -23.55 -15.14 -10.01
N PRO A 69 -23.84 -16.16 -10.85
CA PRO A 69 -25.20 -16.45 -11.31
C PRO A 69 -26.17 -16.96 -10.24
N GLU A 70 -25.72 -17.09 -8.98
CA GLU A 70 -26.55 -17.40 -7.82
C GLU A 70 -27.39 -16.21 -7.35
N ASP A 71 -27.11 -14.98 -7.83
CA ASP A 71 -27.90 -13.77 -7.53
C ASP A 71 -28.97 -13.46 -8.61
N TYR A 72 -29.12 -14.32 -9.63
CA TYR A 72 -30.25 -14.27 -10.56
C TYR A 72 -31.44 -15.09 -10.03
N SER A 73 -31.93 -14.77 -8.83
CA SER A 73 -33.23 -15.26 -8.37
C SER A 73 -34.28 -14.15 -8.44
N GLU A 74 -35.19 -14.29 -9.41
CA GLU A 74 -36.58 -13.81 -9.38
C GLU A 74 -36.86 -12.32 -9.63
N GLU A 75 -36.64 -11.83 -10.86
CA GLU A 75 -37.45 -10.74 -11.45
C GLU A 75 -37.85 -11.15 -12.90
N GLU A 76 -38.40 -12.35 -13.06
CA GLU A 76 -39.35 -12.63 -14.15
C GLU A 76 -40.70 -12.99 -13.52
N ASP A 77 -41.54 -12.00 -13.24
CA ASP A 77 -42.98 -12.15 -13.44
C ASP A 77 -43.69 -10.78 -13.54
N PHE A 78 -44.34 -10.58 -14.70
CA PHE A 78 -45.29 -9.53 -15.11
C PHE A 78 -44.82 -8.14 -15.57
#